data_AF-A0A0K8W5J5-F1
#
_entry.id   AF-A0A0K8W5J5-F1
#
_cell.length_a   1.000
_cell.length_b   1.000
_cell.length_c   1.000
_cell.angle_alpha   90.00
_cell.angle_beta   90.00
_cell.angle_gamma   90.00
#
_symmetry.space_group_name_H-M   'P 1'
#
loop_
_entity.id
_entity.type
_entity.pdbx_description
1 polymer ?
#
loop_
_entity_poly.entity_id
_entity_poly.type
_entity_poly.pdbx_seq_one_letter_code
_entity_poly.pdbx_strand_id
1 'polypeptide(L)'
;MNTCCRSIINWRWSTYKIGVYSRWARQFMFQRKTSNITMSKSSCGQIVSIPTTEWTALRDVYRRDWPKNAYSYNALENYIQWSRKDPDLCKREVRIWSIDNNWREHGIYILEDKINHGHMIRADICSTEHTALFQQALHCTNFKSSSEFLFRERTCAFVKQHLENFGYKINLKMCFPAQLYMLSKSDCRKLEVR
;
A
#
# COMPACT_ATOMS: atom_id res chain seq x y z
N MET A 1 15.54 -7.67 18.55
CA MET A 1 14.68 -8.87 18.54
C MET A 1 13.28 -8.38 18.92
N ASN A 2 12.41 -8.00 17.99
CA ASN A 2 11.59 -8.78 17.04
C ASN A 2 10.74 -9.87 17.70
N THR A 3 9.50 -9.54 18.08
CA THR A 3 8.22 -10.31 17.93
C THR A 3 7.11 -9.62 18.75
N CYS A 4 6.02 -9.16 18.12
CA CYS A 4 4.71 -9.81 17.90
C CYS A 4 3.69 -9.52 19.02
N CYS A 5 2.59 -8.82 18.70
CA CYS A 5 1.56 -8.35 19.63
C CYS A 5 0.22 -9.09 19.45
N ARG A 6 -0.51 -9.37 20.56
CA ARG A 6 -1.91 -9.84 20.58
C ARG A 6 -2.69 -9.25 21.78
N SER A 7 -3.60 -8.30 21.53
CA SER A 7 -4.91 -8.17 22.21
C SER A 7 -5.81 -7.29 21.34
N ILE A 8 -7.11 -7.60 21.34
CA ILE A 8 -8.05 -7.32 20.26
C ILE A 8 -8.85 -6.04 20.54
N ILE A 9 -8.73 -5.04 19.64
CA ILE A 9 -9.74 -3.99 19.46
C ILE A 9 -10.48 -4.32 18.16
N ASN A 10 -11.80 -4.48 18.24
CA ASN A 10 -12.62 -4.99 17.15
C ASN A 10 -12.95 -3.87 16.16
N TRP A 11 -12.23 -3.80 15.04
CA TRP A 11 -12.63 -3.03 13.87
C TRP A 11 -12.53 -3.91 12.63
N ARG A 12 -13.68 -4.11 11.97
CA ARG A 12 -13.82 -4.89 10.74
C ARG A 12 -13.29 -4.04 9.58
N TRP A 13 -12.13 -4.36 9.03
CA TRP A 13 -11.70 -3.80 7.74
C TRP A 13 -10.93 -4.84 6.90
N SER A 14 -11.12 -4.79 5.59
CA SER A 14 -10.67 -5.74 4.57
C SER A 14 -9.36 -5.26 3.93
N THR A 15 -8.25 -5.97 4.13
CA THR A 15 -7.08 -5.86 3.23
C THR A 15 -7.19 -6.91 2.15
N TYR A 16 -6.92 -6.59 0.89
CA TYR A 16 -7.05 -7.56 -0.19
C TYR A 16 -5.66 -8.02 -0.61
N LYS A 17 -5.29 -9.26 -0.26
CA LYS A 17 -4.15 -9.91 -0.92
C LYS A 17 -4.67 -10.51 -2.23
N ILE A 18 -4.25 -9.97 -3.38
CA ILE A 18 -4.30 -10.74 -4.63
C ILE A 18 -3.23 -11.81 -4.46
N GLY A 19 -3.64 -12.97 -3.93
CA GLY A 19 -2.71 -13.95 -3.41
C GLY A 19 -1.91 -14.62 -4.51
N VAL A 20 -0.61 -14.78 -4.28
CA VAL A 20 0.03 -16.08 -4.37
C VAL A 20 0.94 -16.23 -3.15
N TYR A 21 0.50 -16.95 -2.11
CA TYR A 21 1.40 -17.37 -1.03
C TYR A 21 2.27 -18.54 -1.51
N SER A 22 3.49 -18.49 -1.02
CA SER A 22 4.62 -19.42 -1.16
C SER A 22 4.32 -20.91 -1.33
N ARG A 23 5.18 -21.53 -2.14
CA ARG A 23 5.64 -22.93 -2.00
C ARG A 23 4.52 -23.96 -2.14
N TRP A 24 3.96 -24.06 -3.34
CA TRP A 24 3.50 -25.27 -4.05
C TRP A 24 2.85 -24.75 -5.32
N ALA A 25 3.61 -24.70 -6.41
CA ALA A 25 3.04 -24.43 -7.72
C ALA A 25 2.00 -25.51 -8.02
N ARG A 26 0.73 -25.14 -8.09
CA ARG A 26 -0.28 -25.79 -8.92
C ARG A 26 -1.47 -24.84 -9.15
N GLN A 27 -1.40 -24.20 -10.31
CA GLN A 27 -2.52 -24.02 -11.23
C GLN A 27 -3.56 -22.94 -10.93
N PHE A 28 -3.18 -21.67 -11.09
CA PHE A 28 -4.04 -20.69 -11.76
C PHE A 28 -3.19 -19.79 -12.65
N MET A 29 -3.12 -20.17 -13.94
CA MET A 29 -2.61 -19.30 -14.99
C MET A 29 -3.54 -18.09 -15.11
N PHE A 30 -2.98 -16.89 -14.94
CA PHE A 30 -3.61 -15.65 -15.37
C PHE A 30 -3.74 -15.69 -16.91
N GLN A 31 -4.86 -16.21 -17.43
CA GLN A 31 -5.16 -16.16 -18.86
C GLN A 31 -5.71 -14.77 -19.22
N ARG A 32 -4.88 -13.96 -19.87
CA ARG A 32 -5.29 -12.73 -20.55
C ARG A 32 -5.79 -13.07 -21.95
N LYS A 33 -7.02 -12.67 -22.29
CA LYS A 33 -7.38 -12.38 -23.70
C LYS A 33 -6.73 -11.05 -24.05
N THR A 34 -5.80 -11.07 -25.00
CA THR A 34 -5.09 -9.89 -25.48
C THR A 34 -6.02 -9.02 -26.32
N SER A 35 -6.63 -8.03 -25.69
CA SER A 35 -7.19 -6.87 -26.39
C SER A 35 -6.16 -5.74 -26.36
N ASN A 36 -5.74 -5.28 -27.54
CA ASN A 36 -4.91 -4.09 -27.71
C ASN A 36 -5.76 -2.85 -27.37
N ILE A 37 -5.74 -2.43 -26.11
CA ILE A 37 -6.29 -1.14 -25.69
C ILE A 37 -5.20 -0.09 -25.88
N THR A 38 -5.31 0.68 -26.95
CA THR A 38 -4.57 1.92 -27.15
C THR A 38 -5.06 2.92 -26.10
N MET A 39 -4.34 3.09 -24.98
CA MET A 39 -4.70 4.10 -24.00
C MET A 39 -4.45 5.49 -24.58
N SER A 40 -5.48 6.32 -24.60
CA SER A 40 -5.32 7.76 -24.77
C SER A 40 -4.49 8.31 -23.59
N LYS A 41 -3.56 9.20 -23.93
CA LYS A 41 -2.65 9.87 -23.01
C LYS A 41 -3.48 10.85 -22.15
N SER A 42 -4.15 10.35 -21.12
CA SER A 42 -4.73 11.21 -20.09
C SER A 42 -3.56 11.97 -19.43
N SER A 43 -3.69 13.28 -19.30
CA SER A 43 -2.67 14.15 -18.72
C SER A 43 -2.52 13.81 -17.23
N CYS A 44 -1.73 12.79 -16.93
CA CYS A 44 -1.24 12.58 -15.59
C CYS A 44 -0.50 13.87 -15.18
N GLY A 45 -0.98 14.54 -14.12
CA GLY A 45 -0.24 15.63 -13.51
C GLY A 45 1.18 15.17 -13.17
N GLN A 46 2.11 16.09 -12.96
CA GLN A 46 3.48 15.73 -12.59
C GLN A 46 3.47 14.94 -11.26
N ILE A 47 3.46 13.61 -11.34
CA ILE A 47 3.72 12.75 -10.19
C ILE A 47 5.07 13.19 -9.63
N VAL A 48 5.13 13.43 -8.34
CA VAL A 48 6.37 13.82 -7.67
C VAL A 48 6.92 12.64 -6.89
N SER A 49 8.23 12.45 -6.96
CA SER A 49 8.93 11.48 -6.11
C SER A 49 9.13 12.07 -4.72
N ILE A 50 8.80 11.30 -3.68
CA ILE A 50 9.06 11.68 -2.28
C ILE A 50 10.40 11.06 -1.89
N PRO A 51 11.47 11.87 -1.70
CA PRO A 51 12.78 11.36 -1.35
C PRO A 51 12.76 10.72 0.05
N THR A 52 13.68 9.78 0.29
CA THR A 52 13.79 9.03 1.55
C THR A 52 13.94 9.93 2.79
N THR A 53 14.55 11.10 2.62
CA THR A 53 14.66 12.14 3.66
C THR A 53 13.31 12.69 4.13
N GLU A 54 12.29 12.66 3.27
CA GLU A 54 10.94 13.17 3.56
C GLU A 54 9.96 12.08 3.98
N TRP A 55 10.33 10.80 3.94
CA TRP A 55 9.44 9.70 4.33
C TRP A 55 8.94 9.83 5.77
N THR A 56 9.78 10.38 6.67
CA THR A 56 9.39 10.66 8.05
C THR A 56 8.27 11.70 8.13
N ALA A 57 8.32 12.75 7.30
CA ALA A 57 7.27 13.75 7.23
C ALA A 57 5.99 13.17 6.63
N LEU A 58 6.10 12.33 5.59
CA LEU A 58 4.95 11.61 5.02
C LEU A 58 4.30 10.68 6.06
N ARG A 59 5.08 9.90 6.80
CA ARG A 59 4.60 9.06 7.91
C ARG A 59 3.81 9.89 8.92
N ASP A 60 4.31 11.07 9.26
CA ASP A 60 3.72 11.91 10.30
C ASP A 60 2.37 12.53 9.91
N VAL A 61 2.09 12.68 8.61
CA VAL A 61 0.75 13.01 8.10
C VAL A 61 -0.29 12.01 8.61
N TYR A 62 0.05 10.72 8.63
CA TYR A 62 -0.82 9.64 9.10
C TYR A 62 -0.95 9.54 10.62
N ARG A 63 -0.39 10.48 11.40
CA ARG A 63 -0.75 10.63 12.83
C ARG A 63 -2.14 11.24 13.01
N ARG A 64 -2.66 11.94 12.01
CA ARG A 64 -4.03 12.48 12.06
C ARG A 64 -5.03 11.34 12.21
N ASP A 65 -6.09 11.59 12.97
CA ASP A 65 -7.15 10.62 13.26
C ASP A 65 -6.64 9.28 13.81
N TRP A 66 -5.57 9.31 14.61
CA TRP A 66 -5.06 8.12 15.29
C TRP A 66 -6.17 7.44 16.11
N PRO A 67 -6.35 6.11 16.04
CA PRO A 67 -5.50 5.11 15.36
C PRO A 67 -5.99 4.68 13.96
N LYS A 68 -6.95 5.39 13.34
CA LYS A 68 -7.52 4.99 12.04
C LYS A 68 -6.46 4.86 10.93
N ASN A 69 -5.40 5.65 11.05
CA ASN A 69 -4.28 5.71 10.12
C ASN A 69 -3.04 4.91 10.56
N ALA A 70 -3.15 4.12 11.63
CA ALA A 70 -2.03 3.36 12.19
C ALA A 70 -1.42 2.35 11.20
N TYR A 71 -2.22 1.75 10.30
CA TYR A 71 -1.71 0.84 9.28
C TYR A 71 -0.66 1.51 8.39
N SER A 72 -1.02 2.64 7.79
CA SER A 72 -0.20 3.37 6.82
C SER A 72 0.99 4.02 7.53
N TYR A 73 0.77 4.54 8.74
CA TYR A 73 1.84 5.01 9.62
C TYR A 73 2.89 3.91 9.88
N ASN A 74 2.47 2.75 10.37
CA ASN A 74 3.39 1.66 10.71
C ASN A 74 4.05 1.04 9.47
N ALA A 75 3.36 1.04 8.33
CA ALA A 75 3.95 0.61 7.07
C ALA A 75 5.10 1.52 6.64
N LEU A 76 4.88 2.83 6.63
CA LEU A 76 5.92 3.82 6.31
C LEU A 76 7.06 3.75 7.34
N GLU A 77 6.75 3.56 8.63
CA GLU A 77 7.76 3.35 9.67
C GLU A 77 8.66 2.16 9.35
N ASN A 78 8.11 1.03 8.89
CA ASN A 78 8.92 -0.13 8.52
C ASN A 78 9.90 0.20 7.39
N TYR A 79 9.46 0.91 6.35
CA TYR A 79 10.34 1.31 5.25
C TYR A 79 11.41 2.33 5.68
N ILE A 80 11.09 3.26 6.58
CA ILE A 80 12.07 4.18 7.17
C ILE A 80 13.12 3.42 7.98
N GLN A 81 12.72 2.39 8.73
CA GLN A 81 13.66 1.57 9.48
C GLN A 81 14.51 0.70 8.56
N TRP A 82 13.94 0.17 7.47
CA TRP A 82 14.71 -0.55 6.45
C TRP A 82 15.68 0.35 5.71
N SER A 83 15.29 1.57 5.35
CA SER A 83 16.17 2.52 4.68
C SER A 83 17.36 2.95 5.55
N ARG A 84 17.26 2.84 6.88
CA ARG A 84 18.37 3.09 7.81
C ARG A 84 19.29 1.88 7.96
N LYS A 85 18.74 0.67 7.85
CA LYS A 85 19.50 -0.59 7.98
C LYS A 85 20.26 -0.93 6.70
N ASP A 86 19.61 -0.75 5.55
CA ASP A 86 20.18 -1.00 4.23
C ASP A 86 19.74 0.11 3.25
N PRO A 87 20.42 1.27 3.26
CA PRO A 87 20.07 2.41 2.43
C PRO A 87 20.16 2.12 0.93
N ASP A 88 21.15 1.32 0.50
CA ASP A 88 21.43 1.08 -0.92
C ASP A 88 20.38 0.17 -1.55
N LEU A 89 19.98 -0.90 -0.86
CA LEU A 89 18.88 -1.76 -1.30
C LEU A 89 17.58 -0.96 -1.36
N CYS A 90 17.30 -0.16 -0.33
CA CYS A 90 16.08 0.63 -0.26
C CYS A 90 16.01 1.67 -1.38
N LYS A 91 17.12 2.37 -1.67
CA LYS A 91 17.21 3.36 -2.76
C LYS A 91 17.03 2.73 -4.14
N ARG A 92 17.46 1.48 -4.33
CA ARG A 92 17.33 0.76 -5.59
C ARG A 92 15.92 0.22 -5.80
N GLU A 93 15.33 -0.38 -4.77
CA GLU A 93 14.15 -1.25 -4.89
C GLU A 93 12.85 -0.62 -4.36
N VAL A 94 12.92 0.45 -3.57
CA VAL A 94 11.74 1.09 -2.96
C VAL A 94 11.60 2.52 -3.41
N ARG A 95 10.40 2.88 -3.84
CA ARG A 95 10.10 4.24 -4.30
C ARG A 95 8.74 4.67 -3.80
N ILE A 96 8.64 5.95 -3.41
CA ILE A 96 7.39 6.55 -2.95
C ILE A 96 7.11 7.78 -3.80
N TRP A 97 5.88 7.89 -4.28
CA TRP A 97 5.42 8.97 -5.13
C TRP A 97 4.12 9.55 -4.62
N SER A 98 3.81 10.78 -5.03
CA SER A 98 2.50 11.39 -4.86
C SER A 98 2.05 12.12 -6.12
N ILE A 99 0.78 12.52 -6.14
CA ILE A 99 0.19 13.20 -7.29
C ILE A 99 0.73 14.64 -7.48
N ASP A 100 1.16 15.28 -6.40
CA ASP A 100 1.78 16.60 -6.39
C ASP A 100 2.62 16.83 -5.11
N ASN A 101 3.23 18.02 -4.98
CA ASN A 101 4.04 18.41 -3.81
C ASN A 101 3.22 18.75 -2.55
N ASN A 102 1.90 18.78 -2.63
CA ASN A 102 0.98 19.07 -1.50
C ASN A 102 0.62 17.79 -0.73
N TRP A 103 1.38 16.72 -0.89
CA TRP A 103 1.18 15.45 -0.18
C TRP A 103 1.17 15.58 1.34
N ARG A 104 1.74 16.66 1.89
CA ARG A 104 1.63 16.98 3.32
C ARG A 104 0.21 17.28 3.74
N GLU A 105 -0.65 17.77 2.87
CA GLU A 105 -2.04 18.10 3.15
C GLU A 105 -2.92 16.86 3.02
N HIS A 106 -2.91 16.22 1.85
CA HIS A 106 -3.83 15.13 1.54
C HIS A 106 -3.30 13.74 1.97
N GLY A 107 -1.99 13.60 2.17
CA GLY A 107 -1.35 12.35 2.55
C GLY A 107 -1.59 11.24 1.53
N ILE A 108 -1.61 11.56 0.23
CA ILE A 108 -1.69 10.53 -0.82
C ILE A 108 -0.28 10.04 -1.08
N TYR A 109 -0.09 8.73 -1.12
CA TYR A 109 1.13 8.15 -1.64
C TYR A 109 0.87 6.86 -2.41
N ILE A 110 1.77 6.58 -3.35
CA ILE A 110 1.95 5.28 -3.97
C ILE A 110 3.37 4.82 -3.66
N LEU A 111 3.49 3.68 -2.98
CA LEU A 111 4.74 3.01 -2.67
C LEU A 111 4.90 1.80 -3.59
N GLU A 112 6.04 1.74 -4.25
CA GLU A 112 6.50 0.61 -5.06
C GLU A 112 7.66 -0.09 -4.32
N ASP A 113 7.57 -1.40 -4.14
CA ASP A 113 8.58 -2.23 -3.47
C ASP A 113 8.91 -3.45 -4.34
N LYS A 114 10.21 -3.64 -4.60
CA LYS A 114 10.80 -4.70 -5.44
C LYS A 114 11.82 -5.59 -4.71
N ILE A 115 12.00 -5.43 -3.40
CA ILE A 115 13.11 -6.02 -2.63
C ILE A 115 13.21 -7.56 -2.73
N ASN A 116 12.08 -8.28 -2.80
CA ASN A 116 12.05 -9.75 -2.69
C ASN A 116 11.63 -10.45 -3.99
N HIS A 117 11.98 -9.91 -5.16
CA HIS A 117 11.48 -10.36 -6.48
C HIS A 117 9.96 -10.28 -6.68
N GLY A 118 9.19 -9.99 -5.62
CA GLY A 118 7.81 -9.53 -5.71
C GLY A 118 7.79 -8.06 -6.06
N HIS A 119 6.88 -7.68 -6.96
CA HIS A 119 6.61 -6.28 -7.27
C HIS A 119 5.30 -5.89 -6.59
N MET A 120 5.43 -5.22 -5.45
CA MET A 120 4.31 -4.80 -4.62
C MET A 120 4.03 -3.31 -4.82
N ILE A 121 2.77 -2.98 -5.06
CA ILE A 121 2.27 -1.60 -5.05
C ILE A 121 1.39 -1.42 -3.81
N ARG A 122 1.58 -0.31 -3.10
CA ARG A 122 0.71 0.13 -2.02
C ARG A 122 0.24 1.54 -2.32
N ALA A 123 -1.05 1.78 -2.32
CA ALA A 123 -1.61 3.11 -2.50
C ALA A 123 -2.56 3.44 -1.37
N ASP A 124 -2.44 4.65 -0.83
CA ASP A 124 -3.30 5.10 0.27
C ASP A 124 -3.42 6.62 0.32
N ILE A 125 -4.37 7.09 1.13
CA ILE A 125 -4.71 8.50 1.35
C ILE A 125 -5.01 8.72 2.85
N CYS A 126 -4.69 9.90 3.41
CA CYS A 126 -4.88 10.17 4.84
C CYS A 126 -6.35 10.41 5.22
N SER A 127 -7.11 11.21 4.46
CA SER A 127 -8.56 11.47 4.65
C SER A 127 -9.37 11.13 3.38
N THR A 128 -10.70 11.06 3.47
CA THR A 128 -11.56 10.82 2.28
C THR A 128 -11.87 12.09 1.50
N GLU A 129 -11.48 13.27 2.00
CA GLU A 129 -11.75 14.56 1.38
C GLU A 129 -11.06 14.71 0.02
N HIS A 130 -9.88 14.10 -0.14
CA HIS A 130 -9.09 14.18 -1.37
C HIS A 130 -9.22 12.94 -2.27
N THR A 131 -10.36 12.25 -2.22
CA THR A 131 -10.60 11.01 -2.98
C THR A 131 -10.45 11.19 -4.50
N ALA A 132 -10.87 12.32 -5.06
CA ALA A 132 -10.72 12.59 -6.49
C ALA A 132 -9.23 12.67 -6.90
N LEU A 133 -8.41 13.32 -6.08
CA LEU A 133 -6.95 13.35 -6.26
C LEU A 133 -6.34 11.96 -6.11
N PHE A 134 -6.85 11.13 -5.18
CA PHE A 134 -6.40 9.74 -5.03
C PHE A 134 -6.71 8.90 -6.27
N GLN A 135 -7.89 9.03 -6.86
CA GLN A 135 -8.23 8.34 -8.12
C GLN A 135 -7.33 8.79 -9.28
N GLN A 136 -7.01 10.09 -9.35
CA GLN A 136 -6.06 10.61 -10.32
C GLN A 136 -4.65 10.03 -10.10
N ALA A 137 -4.20 9.94 -8.85
CA ALA A 137 -2.93 9.32 -8.48
C ALA A 137 -2.87 7.86 -8.94
N LEU A 138 -3.95 7.10 -8.76
CA LEU A 138 -4.05 5.73 -9.26
C LEU A 138 -3.90 5.67 -10.79
N HIS A 139 -4.64 6.49 -11.55
CA HIS A 139 -4.52 6.55 -13.02
C HIS A 139 -3.11 6.84 -13.53
N CYS A 140 -2.35 7.56 -12.73
CA CYS A 140 -0.95 7.88 -12.98
C CYS A 140 0.02 6.71 -12.74
N THR A 141 -0.40 5.63 -12.07
CA THR A 141 0.44 4.46 -11.80
C THR A 141 0.51 3.50 -12.98
N ASN A 142 1.72 3.02 -13.31
CA ASN A 142 1.94 1.95 -14.28
C ASN A 142 2.23 0.62 -13.57
N PHE A 143 1.18 -0.08 -13.16
CA PHE A 143 1.28 -1.34 -12.40
C PHE A 143 1.28 -2.59 -13.29
N LYS A 144 1.55 -2.46 -14.60
CA LYS A 144 1.52 -3.58 -15.57
C LYS A 144 2.43 -4.77 -15.21
N SER A 145 3.38 -4.58 -14.29
CA SER A 145 4.28 -5.63 -13.80
C SER A 145 4.11 -5.99 -12.33
N SER A 146 3.11 -5.45 -11.62
CA SER A 146 2.96 -5.70 -10.17
C SER A 146 2.35 -7.08 -9.91
N SER A 147 2.93 -7.81 -8.95
CA SER A 147 2.40 -9.08 -8.45
C SER A 147 1.38 -8.89 -7.34
N GLU A 148 1.47 -7.81 -6.56
CA GLU A 148 0.58 -7.56 -5.42
C GLU A 148 0.17 -6.08 -5.33
N PHE A 149 -1.08 -5.81 -4.95
CA PHE A 149 -1.58 -4.46 -4.68
C PHE A 149 -2.20 -4.41 -3.28
N LEU A 150 -1.68 -3.56 -2.40
CA LEU A 150 -2.15 -3.39 -1.02
C LEU A 150 -2.88 -2.06 -0.87
N PHE A 151 -4.07 -2.12 -0.29
CA PHE A 151 -4.93 -0.97 -0.04
C PHE A 151 -5.83 -1.24 1.16
N ARG A 152 -6.37 -0.17 1.75
CA ARG A 152 -7.32 -0.24 2.87
C ARG A 152 -8.75 -0.37 2.36
N GLU A 153 -9.64 -0.87 3.21
CA GLU A 153 -11.06 -0.99 2.87
C GLU A 153 -11.69 0.34 2.43
N ARG A 154 -11.39 1.44 3.11
CA ARG A 154 -11.86 2.79 2.71
C ARG A 154 -11.44 3.21 1.29
N THR A 155 -10.35 2.65 0.77
CA THR A 155 -9.85 2.90 -0.59
C THR A 155 -10.24 1.79 -1.57
N CYS A 156 -10.91 0.73 -1.11
CA CYS A 156 -11.18 -0.49 -1.87
C CYS A 156 -11.98 -0.22 -3.14
N ALA A 157 -13.07 0.53 -3.04
CA ALA A 157 -13.91 0.82 -4.20
C ALA A 157 -13.11 1.50 -5.33
N PHE A 158 -12.29 2.50 -4.98
CA PHE A 158 -11.47 3.25 -5.95
C PHE A 158 -10.38 2.40 -6.57
N VAL A 159 -9.65 1.65 -5.74
CA VAL A 159 -8.58 0.77 -6.22
C VAL A 159 -9.14 -0.37 -7.08
N LYS A 160 -10.27 -0.97 -6.66
CA LYS A 160 -10.94 -2.01 -7.44
C LYS A 160 -11.35 -1.49 -8.82
N GLN A 161 -12.09 -0.38 -8.86
CA GLN A 161 -12.54 0.21 -10.12
C GLN A 161 -11.36 0.53 -11.04
N HIS A 162 -10.30 1.08 -10.45
CA HIS A 162 -9.07 1.38 -11.18
C HIS A 162 -8.42 0.13 -11.77
N LEU A 163 -8.28 -0.95 -10.99
CA LEU A 163 -7.73 -2.22 -11.49
C LEU A 163 -8.65 -2.86 -12.56
N GLU A 164 -9.97 -2.77 -12.39
CA GLU A 164 -10.94 -3.25 -13.39
C GLU A 164 -10.82 -2.49 -14.71
N ASN A 165 -10.61 -1.16 -14.67
CA ASN A 165 -10.36 -0.34 -15.86
C ASN A 165 -9.10 -0.75 -16.62
N PHE A 166 -8.11 -1.34 -15.93
CA PHE A 166 -6.90 -1.91 -16.55
C PHE A 166 -7.10 -3.34 -17.06
N GLY A 167 -8.31 -3.89 -16.94
CA GLY A 167 -8.69 -5.21 -17.44
C GLY A 167 -8.55 -6.35 -16.44
N TYR A 168 -8.29 -6.06 -15.16
CA TYR A 168 -8.24 -7.08 -14.12
C TYR A 168 -9.66 -7.47 -13.67
N LYS A 169 -9.92 -8.77 -13.55
CA LYS A 169 -11.18 -9.27 -12.95
C LYS A 169 -10.96 -9.54 -11.47
N ILE A 170 -11.34 -8.59 -10.61
CA ILE A 170 -11.14 -8.72 -9.17
C ILE A 170 -12.31 -9.46 -8.53
N ASN A 171 -12.05 -10.69 -8.08
CA ASN A 171 -12.98 -11.41 -7.23
C ASN A 171 -12.68 -11.10 -5.76
N LEU A 172 -13.43 -10.15 -5.18
CA LEU A 172 -13.29 -9.77 -3.77
C LEU A 172 -13.51 -10.94 -2.79
N LYS A 173 -14.24 -11.99 -3.18
CA LYS A 173 -14.45 -13.19 -2.34
C LYS A 173 -13.21 -14.07 -2.24
N MET A 174 -12.30 -13.97 -3.22
CA MET A 174 -11.01 -14.67 -3.24
C MET A 174 -9.87 -13.84 -2.67
N CYS A 175 -10.12 -12.58 -2.35
CA CYS A 175 -9.14 -11.78 -1.65
C CYS A 175 -9.14 -12.14 -0.17
N PHE A 176 -7.96 -12.16 0.44
CA PHE A 176 -7.78 -12.55 1.84
C PHE A 176 -7.93 -11.33 2.76
N PRO A 177 -9.11 -11.05 3.34
CA PRO A 177 -9.27 -9.97 4.31
C PRO A 177 -8.31 -10.21 5.48
N ALA A 178 -7.32 -9.34 5.66
CA ALA A 178 -6.50 -9.34 6.87
C ALA A 178 -7.05 -8.31 7.84
N GLN A 179 -7.20 -8.75 9.08
CA GLN A 179 -7.48 -7.87 10.21
C GLN A 179 -6.14 -7.43 10.80
N LEU A 180 -5.94 -6.12 10.91
CA LEU A 180 -4.80 -5.55 11.61
C LEU A 180 -5.19 -5.31 13.07
N TYR A 181 -4.47 -5.94 13.99
CA TYR A 181 -4.58 -5.68 15.41
C TYR A 181 -3.46 -4.73 15.83
N MET A 182 -3.83 -3.61 16.44
CA MET A 182 -2.87 -2.68 17.02
C MET A 182 -2.85 -2.88 18.53
N LEU A 183 -1.65 -3.05 19.08
CA LEU A 183 -1.42 -3.11 20.51
C LEU A 183 -0.41 -2.04 20.91
N SER A 184 -0.62 -1.40 22.05
CA SER A 184 0.31 -0.38 22.54
C SER A 184 1.64 -1.04 22.93
N LYS A 185 2.75 -0.28 22.89
CA LYS A 185 4.05 -0.81 23.35
C LYS A 185 4.00 -1.26 24.81
N SER A 186 3.28 -0.51 25.66
CA SER A 186 3.08 -0.88 27.07
C SER A 186 2.32 -2.19 27.22
N ASP A 187 1.33 -2.44 26.37
CA ASP A 187 0.57 -3.69 26.44
C ASP A 187 1.33 -4.87 25.81
N CYS A 188 2.10 -4.66 24.74
CA CYS A 188 2.96 -5.73 24.22
C CYS A 188 3.99 -6.17 25.27
N ARG A 189 4.54 -5.25 26.08
CA ARG A 189 5.46 -5.59 27.19
C ARG A 189 4.81 -6.43 28.29
N LYS A 190 3.50 -6.31 28.51
CA LYS A 190 2.76 -7.16 29.48
C LYS A 190 2.63 -8.60 29.00
N LEU A 191 2.82 -8.86 27.70
CA LEU A 191 2.74 -10.19 27.09
C LEU A 191 4.10 -10.88 26.95
N GLU A 192 5.19 -10.20 27.30
CA GLU A 192 6.51 -10.82 27.34
C GLU A 192 6.50 -11.86 28.48
N VAL A 193 6.40 -13.14 28.11
CA VAL A 193 6.60 -14.25 29.03
C VAL A 193 8.05 -14.17 29.50
N ARG A 194 8.23 -13.95 30.80
CA ARG A 194 9.54 -13.92 31.45
C ARG A 194 10.15 -15.31 31.50
#